data_AF-A0A3D0U608-F1
#
_entry.id   AF-A0A3D0U608-F1
#
_cell.length_a   1.000
_cell.length_b   1.000
_cell.length_c   1.000
_cell.angle_alpha   90.00
_cell.angle_beta   90.00
_cell.angle_gamma   90.00
#
_symmetry.space_group_name_H-M   'P 1'
#
loop_
_entity.id
_entity.type
_entity.pdbx_description
1 polymer ?
#
loop_
_entity_poly.entity_id
_entity_poly.type
_entity_poly.pdbx_seq_one_letter_code
_entity_poly.pdbx_strand_id
1 'polypeptide(L)'
;VKFLFEVREPAETLRYVSESVMREVVGDRTVDEVITIGRQEIEVEALIKMQELSTKYVMGISIDQVQLKNINPPRPVQESFNEVNQAQQSKEKLINEARREYNKVIPLAEGEKDQRIREADGYRLKRINEAEGDALRFNALFAEYQKAPEVTRRRIYIETMQRVLPEITSKVLMDDSVPGLLPLLNLNRQKEQQQ
;
A
#
# COMPACT_ATOMS: atom_id res chain seq x y z
N VAL A 1 10.24 63.17 24.60
CA VAL A 1 9.95 63.79 25.91
C VAL A 1 8.73 63.16 26.61
N LYS A 2 7.72 62.65 25.89
CA LYS A 2 6.49 62.03 26.46
C LYS A 2 6.70 60.95 27.54
N PHE A 3 7.66 60.04 27.33
CA PHE A 3 7.98 58.95 28.26
C PHE A 3 8.36 59.40 29.69
N LEU A 4 8.96 60.59 29.86
CA LEU A 4 9.44 61.07 31.17
C LEU A 4 8.46 61.99 31.92
N PHE A 5 7.42 62.52 31.26
CA PHE A 5 6.64 63.64 31.81
C PHE A 5 5.12 63.42 31.84
N GLU A 6 4.58 62.44 31.10
CA GLU A 6 3.12 62.26 30.96
C GLU A 6 2.56 61.07 31.76
N VAL A 7 3.42 60.08 32.08
CA VAL A 7 3.05 58.88 32.84
C VAL A 7 4.02 58.70 34.01
N ARG A 8 3.48 58.49 35.23
CA ARG A 8 4.28 58.35 36.46
C ARG A 8 5.24 57.15 36.41
N GLU A 9 4.79 56.01 35.87
CA GLU A 9 5.56 54.76 35.77
C GLU A 9 5.27 54.04 34.44
N PRO A 10 5.97 54.40 33.34
CA PRO A 10 5.72 53.83 32.01
C PRO A 10 5.94 52.31 31.93
N ALA A 11 6.91 51.77 32.69
CA ALA A 11 7.24 50.35 32.68
C ALA A 11 6.14 49.48 33.34
N GLU A 12 5.64 49.89 34.50
CA GLU A 12 4.54 49.19 35.18
C GLU A 12 3.23 49.31 34.40
N THR A 13 2.98 50.48 33.81
CA THR A 13 1.81 50.70 32.94
C THR A 13 1.87 49.80 31.70
N LEU A 14 3.05 49.65 31.08
CA LEU A 14 3.25 48.71 29.98
C LEU A 14 2.99 47.28 30.42
N ARG A 15 3.42 46.86 31.63
CA ARG A 15 3.12 45.52 32.16
C ARG A 15 1.62 45.27 32.26
N TYR A 16 0.86 46.21 32.82
CA TYR A 16 -0.60 46.07 32.94
C TYR A 16 -1.30 46.03 31.58
N VAL A 17 -0.84 46.84 30.61
CA VAL A 17 -1.37 46.81 29.25
C VAL A 17 -1.07 45.47 28.58
N SER A 18 0.16 44.96 28.71
CA SER A 18 0.54 43.66 28.18
C SER A 18 -0.30 42.53 28.79
N GLU A 19 -0.50 42.51 30.12
CA GLU A 19 -1.33 41.51 30.79
C GLU A 19 -2.80 41.58 30.34
N SER A 20 -3.35 42.78 30.16
CA SER A 20 -4.73 42.97 29.71
C SER A 20 -4.92 42.50 28.27
N VAL A 21 -4.05 42.93 27.36
CA VAL A 21 -4.12 42.55 25.94
C VAL A 21 -3.89 41.04 25.78
N MET A 22 -2.93 40.46 26.48
CA MET A 22 -2.71 39.02 26.43
C MET A 22 -3.92 38.24 26.98
N ARG A 23 -4.56 38.71 28.05
CA ARG A 23 -5.78 38.08 28.58
C ARG A 23 -6.94 38.16 27.60
N GLU A 24 -7.11 39.27 26.89
CA GLU A 24 -8.14 39.44 25.87
C GLU A 24 -7.90 38.54 24.66
N VAL A 25 -6.72 38.63 24.06
CA VAL A 25 -6.35 37.93 22.82
C VAL A 25 -6.27 36.40 23.00
N VAL A 26 -5.88 35.93 24.19
CA VAL A 26 -5.87 34.50 24.53
C VAL A 26 -7.24 34.03 25.00
N GLY A 27 -8.04 34.88 25.64
CA GLY A 27 -9.37 34.54 26.14
C GLY A 27 -10.39 34.24 25.04
N ASP A 28 -10.23 34.86 23.87
CA ASP A 28 -11.10 34.67 22.71
C ASP A 28 -10.71 33.45 21.84
N ARG A 29 -9.65 32.72 22.19
CA ARG A 29 -9.15 31.57 21.43
C ARG A 29 -9.24 30.26 22.22
N THR A 30 -9.28 29.14 21.50
CA THR A 30 -9.25 27.82 22.13
C THR A 30 -7.83 27.45 22.60
N VAL A 31 -7.75 26.59 23.61
CA VAL A 31 -6.47 26.11 24.17
C VAL A 31 -5.60 25.45 23.08
N ASP A 32 -6.22 24.66 22.21
CA ASP A 32 -5.52 23.94 21.14
C ASP A 32 -4.92 24.91 20.12
N GLU A 33 -5.65 25.97 19.73
CA GLU A 33 -5.15 26.99 18.80
C GLU A 33 -3.97 27.76 19.38
N VAL A 34 -4.03 28.10 20.68
CA VAL A 34 -2.95 28.83 21.36
C VAL A 34 -1.67 28.00 21.45
N ILE A 35 -1.80 26.67 21.60
CA ILE A 35 -0.66 25.76 21.73
C ILE A 35 -0.07 25.35 20.37
N THR A 36 -0.90 25.19 19.33
CA THR A 36 -0.49 24.59 18.06
C THR A 36 -0.16 25.61 16.97
N ILE A 37 -1.17 26.19 16.33
CA ILE A 37 -1.04 26.93 15.05
C ILE A 37 -1.24 28.44 15.24
N GLY A 38 -2.07 28.87 16.18
CA GLY A 38 -2.49 30.26 16.36
C GLY A 38 -1.45 31.20 16.97
N ARG A 39 -0.25 30.72 17.33
CA ARG A 39 0.76 31.51 18.04
C ARG A 39 1.19 32.77 17.28
N GLN A 40 1.44 32.64 15.99
CA GLN A 40 1.86 33.78 15.17
C GLN A 40 0.75 34.82 15.04
N GLU A 41 -0.49 34.38 14.87
CA GLU A 41 -1.65 35.28 14.79
C GLU A 41 -1.89 36.01 16.11
N ILE A 42 -1.77 35.31 17.24
CA ILE A 42 -1.84 35.89 18.59
C ILE A 42 -0.75 36.95 18.76
N GLU A 43 0.48 36.67 18.37
CA GLU A 43 1.60 37.61 18.51
C GLU A 43 1.39 38.89 17.69
N VAL A 44 0.91 38.76 16.45
CA VAL A 44 0.63 39.91 15.57
C VAL A 44 -0.53 40.73 16.10
N GLU A 45 -1.63 40.09 16.51
CA GLU A 45 -2.80 40.77 17.05
C GLU A 45 -2.50 41.47 18.37
N ALA A 46 -1.76 40.80 19.26
CA ALA A 46 -1.34 41.37 20.52
C ALA A 46 -0.39 42.56 20.32
N LEU A 47 0.52 42.50 19.33
CA LEU A 47 1.39 43.61 18.96
C LEU A 47 0.58 44.85 18.54
N ILE A 48 -0.41 44.68 17.66
CA ILE A 48 -1.26 45.77 17.17
C ILE A 48 -2.03 46.40 18.35
N LYS A 49 -2.73 45.61 19.15
CA LYS A 49 -3.52 46.09 20.29
C LYS A 49 -2.66 46.77 21.36
N MET A 50 -1.48 46.22 21.66
CA MET A 50 -0.55 46.84 22.62
C MET A 50 0.02 48.16 22.08
N GLN A 51 0.32 48.26 20.78
CA GLN A 51 0.81 49.51 20.18
C GLN A 51 -0.28 50.60 20.16
N GLU A 52 -1.53 50.23 19.88
CA GLU A 52 -2.68 51.14 19.96
C GLU A 52 -2.87 51.70 21.38
N LEU A 53 -2.83 50.85 22.40
CA LEU A 53 -2.93 51.26 23.80
C LEU A 53 -1.72 52.07 24.27
N SER A 54 -0.49 51.69 23.88
CA SER A 54 0.74 52.47 24.14
C SER A 54 0.64 53.90 23.60
N THR A 55 0.09 54.05 22.40
CA THR A 55 -0.14 55.36 21.76
C THR A 55 -1.24 56.14 22.48
N LYS A 56 -2.35 55.47 22.85
CA LYS A 56 -3.49 56.08 23.56
C LYS A 56 -3.12 56.64 24.93
N TYR A 57 -2.31 55.91 25.70
CA TYR A 57 -1.80 56.36 27.00
C TYR A 57 -0.58 57.28 26.88
N VAL A 58 -0.19 57.65 25.66
CA VAL A 58 0.90 58.60 25.37
C VAL A 58 2.22 58.18 26.04
N MET A 59 2.46 56.87 26.13
CA MET A 59 3.63 56.32 26.83
C MET A 59 4.95 56.65 26.10
N GLY A 60 4.89 56.90 24.79
CA GLY A 60 6.07 57.19 23.96
C GLY A 60 6.97 55.98 23.73
N ILE A 61 6.40 54.76 23.79
CA ILE A 61 7.07 53.48 23.58
C ILE A 61 6.61 52.88 22.24
N SER A 62 7.57 52.45 21.42
CA SER A 62 7.32 51.62 20.23
C SER A 62 7.57 50.15 20.59
N ILE A 63 6.65 49.28 20.23
CA ILE A 63 6.77 47.84 20.43
C ILE A 63 7.12 47.22 19.09
N ASP A 64 8.28 46.59 18.99
CA ASP A 64 8.77 46.03 17.72
C ASP A 64 8.32 44.57 17.53
N GLN A 65 8.30 43.77 18.60
CA GLN A 65 7.92 42.37 18.53
C GLN A 65 7.35 41.85 19.86
N VAL A 66 6.37 40.96 19.76
CA VAL A 66 5.80 40.18 20.85
C VAL A 66 6.08 38.70 20.58
N GLN A 67 6.53 37.97 21.59
CA GLN A 67 6.78 36.53 21.47
C GLN A 67 6.12 35.78 22.63
N LEU A 68 5.32 34.79 22.29
CA LEU A 68 4.79 33.82 23.24
C LEU A 68 5.91 32.86 23.66
N LYS A 69 6.20 32.81 24.96
CA LYS A 69 7.08 31.78 25.54
C LYS A 69 6.35 30.44 25.66
N ASN A 70 6.91 29.52 26.44
CA ASN A 70 6.36 28.18 26.64
C ASN A 70 4.97 28.24 27.30
N ILE A 71 3.96 27.78 26.57
CA ILE A 71 2.58 27.63 27.04
C ILE A 71 2.43 26.20 27.57
N ASN A 72 2.22 26.06 28.87
CA ASN A 72 2.00 24.76 29.50
C ASN A 72 0.68 24.78 30.27
N PRO A 73 -0.16 23.74 30.14
CA PRO A 73 -1.32 23.57 31.00
C PRO A 73 -0.93 23.53 32.48
N PRO A 74 -1.78 24.02 33.39
CA PRO A 74 -1.50 23.93 34.83
C PRO A 74 -1.55 22.47 35.29
N ARG A 75 -0.73 22.12 36.31
CA ARG A 75 -0.60 20.75 36.81
C ARG A 75 -1.92 20.01 37.06
N PRO A 76 -2.98 20.63 37.62
CA PRO A 76 -4.23 19.92 37.91
C PRO A 76 -4.98 19.40 36.69
N VAL A 77 -4.77 19.97 35.48
CA VAL A 77 -5.51 19.59 34.26
C VAL A 77 -4.63 18.89 33.22
N GLN A 78 -3.33 18.78 33.50
CA GLN A 78 -2.36 18.21 32.57
C GLN A 78 -2.65 16.74 32.26
N GLU A 79 -3.08 15.96 33.27
CA GLU A 79 -3.44 14.55 33.10
C GLU A 79 -4.63 14.38 32.16
N SER A 80 -5.73 15.11 32.41
CA SER A 80 -6.93 15.06 31.56
C SER A 80 -6.65 15.55 30.14
N PHE A 81 -5.79 16.55 29.96
CA PHE A 81 -5.40 17.01 28.63
C PHE A 81 -4.60 15.94 27.87
N ASN A 82 -3.67 15.26 28.55
CA ASN A 82 -2.93 14.15 27.96
C ASN A 82 -3.86 12.98 27.59
N GLU A 83 -4.85 12.68 28.43
CA GLU A 83 -5.84 11.64 28.17
C GLU A 83 -6.67 11.93 26.92
N VAL A 84 -7.17 13.17 26.75
CA VAL A 84 -7.93 13.57 25.55
C VAL A 84 -7.06 13.44 24.30
N ASN A 85 -5.82 13.89 24.34
CA ASN A 85 -4.89 13.76 23.22
C ASN A 85 -4.63 12.29 22.87
N GLN A 86 -4.41 11.45 23.88
CA GLN A 86 -4.21 10.01 23.68
C GLN A 86 -5.46 9.35 23.08
N ALA A 87 -6.65 9.73 23.54
CA ALA A 87 -7.91 9.24 23.00
C ALA A 87 -8.11 9.66 21.53
N GLN A 88 -7.80 10.92 21.18
CA GLN A 88 -7.84 11.41 19.81
C GLN A 88 -6.85 10.66 18.90
N GLN A 89 -5.60 10.49 19.35
CA GLN A 89 -4.60 9.71 18.62
C GLN A 89 -5.03 8.26 18.43
N SER A 90 -5.60 7.65 19.47
CA SER A 90 -6.11 6.28 19.42
C SER A 90 -7.27 6.14 18.44
N LYS A 91 -8.21 7.10 18.43
CA LYS A 91 -9.30 7.18 17.46
C LYS A 91 -8.76 7.26 16.03
N GLU A 92 -7.83 8.18 15.76
CA GLU A 92 -7.26 8.33 14.42
C GLU A 92 -6.48 7.07 14.00
N LYS A 93 -5.74 6.45 14.92
CA LYS A 93 -5.07 5.18 14.67
C LYS A 93 -6.06 4.09 14.26
N LEU A 94 -7.15 3.90 15.03
CA LEU A 94 -8.18 2.91 14.74
C LEU A 94 -8.86 3.15 13.39
N ILE A 95 -9.18 4.40 13.06
CA ILE A 95 -9.75 4.77 11.76
C ILE A 95 -8.78 4.40 10.63
N ASN A 96 -7.50 4.71 10.79
CA ASN A 96 -6.48 4.42 9.78
C ASN A 96 -6.23 2.91 9.62
N GLU A 97 -6.26 2.14 10.71
CA GLU A 97 -6.18 0.68 10.69
C GLU A 97 -7.39 0.06 9.97
N ALA A 98 -8.61 0.49 10.30
CA ALA A 98 -9.82 0.03 9.63
C ALA A 98 -9.82 0.36 8.13
N ARG A 99 -9.40 1.57 7.76
CA ARG A 99 -9.25 1.97 6.35
C ARG A 99 -8.20 1.13 5.63
N ARG A 100 -7.07 0.83 6.28
CA ARG A 100 -6.02 -0.03 5.72
C ARG A 100 -6.55 -1.44 5.46
N GLU A 101 -7.29 -2.01 6.40
CA GLU A 101 -7.88 -3.34 6.25
C GLU A 101 -8.91 -3.36 5.13
N TYR A 102 -9.82 -2.39 5.10
CA TYR A 102 -10.80 -2.23 4.03
C TYR A 102 -10.12 -2.14 2.64
N ASN A 103 -9.12 -1.27 2.51
CA ASN A 103 -8.36 -1.08 1.27
C ASN A 103 -7.49 -2.28 0.90
N LYS A 104 -7.27 -3.24 1.80
CA LYS A 104 -6.55 -4.48 1.52
C LYS A 104 -7.51 -5.57 1.07
N VAL A 105 -8.62 -5.77 1.79
CA VAL A 105 -9.51 -6.92 1.60
C VAL A 105 -10.39 -6.75 0.37
N ILE A 106 -11.00 -5.58 0.18
CA ILE A 106 -11.96 -5.37 -0.92
C ILE A 106 -11.27 -5.46 -2.30
N PRO A 107 -10.17 -4.73 -2.58
CA PRO A 107 -9.53 -4.79 -3.89
C PRO A 107 -8.88 -6.16 -4.17
N LEU A 108 -8.39 -6.84 -3.13
CA LEU A 108 -7.86 -8.20 -3.28
C LEU A 108 -8.97 -9.18 -3.68
N ALA A 109 -10.12 -9.14 -3.00
CA ALA A 109 -11.25 -10.00 -3.32
C ALA A 109 -11.81 -9.73 -4.73
N GLU A 110 -11.87 -8.46 -5.15
CA GLU A 110 -12.25 -8.08 -6.52
C GLU A 110 -11.23 -8.58 -7.55
N GLY A 111 -9.93 -8.45 -7.26
CA GLY A 111 -8.86 -8.97 -8.09
C GLY A 111 -8.91 -10.49 -8.26
N GLU A 112 -9.13 -11.23 -7.17
CA GLU A 112 -9.28 -12.69 -7.20
C GLU A 112 -10.52 -13.15 -7.97
N LYS A 113 -11.64 -12.41 -7.84
CA LYS A 113 -12.86 -12.66 -8.60
C LYS A 113 -12.59 -12.51 -10.10
N ASP A 114 -11.99 -11.39 -10.49
CA ASP A 114 -11.70 -11.10 -11.90
C ASP A 114 -10.63 -12.05 -12.47
N GLN A 115 -9.63 -12.41 -11.66
CA GLN A 115 -8.64 -13.42 -12.04
C GLN A 115 -9.31 -14.76 -12.35
N ARG A 116 -10.18 -15.25 -11.46
CA ARG A 116 -10.91 -16.51 -11.67
C ARG A 116 -11.78 -16.49 -12.93
N ILE A 117 -12.46 -15.37 -13.20
CA ILE A 117 -13.25 -15.22 -14.42
C ILE A 117 -12.34 -15.29 -15.66
N ARG A 118 -11.24 -14.54 -15.67
CA ARG A 118 -10.28 -14.53 -16.80
C ARG A 118 -9.63 -15.90 -17.02
N GLU A 119 -9.29 -16.62 -15.95
CA GLU A 119 -8.77 -17.98 -16.02
C GLU A 119 -9.79 -18.94 -16.64
N ALA A 120 -11.06 -18.85 -16.22
CA ALA A 120 -12.14 -19.66 -16.78
C ALA A 120 -12.38 -19.36 -18.27
N ASP A 121 -12.38 -18.08 -18.65
CA ASP A 121 -12.50 -17.68 -20.05
C ASP A 121 -11.31 -18.13 -20.90
N GLY A 122 -10.08 -18.02 -20.36
CA GLY A 122 -8.87 -18.53 -21.00
C GLY A 122 -8.92 -20.04 -21.20
N TYR A 123 -9.37 -20.78 -20.19
CA TYR A 123 -9.56 -22.23 -20.29
C TYR A 123 -10.61 -22.59 -21.34
N ARG A 124 -11.77 -21.92 -21.33
CA ARG A 124 -12.83 -22.11 -22.33
C ARG A 124 -12.30 -21.90 -23.74
N LEU A 125 -11.62 -20.78 -23.98
CA LEU A 125 -11.06 -20.45 -25.30
C LEU A 125 -10.00 -21.47 -25.73
N LYS A 126 -9.11 -21.87 -24.80
CA LYS A 126 -8.12 -22.93 -25.06
C LYS A 126 -8.79 -24.23 -25.48
N ARG A 127 -9.83 -24.68 -24.77
CA ARG A 127 -10.54 -25.93 -25.07
C ARG A 127 -11.24 -25.89 -26.43
N ILE A 128 -11.83 -24.76 -26.79
CA ILE A 128 -12.45 -24.56 -28.12
C ILE A 128 -11.38 -24.63 -29.21
N ASN A 129 -10.29 -23.86 -29.07
CA ASN A 129 -9.22 -23.84 -30.06
C ASN A 129 -8.51 -25.19 -30.22
N GLU A 130 -8.31 -25.93 -29.14
CA GLU A 130 -7.77 -27.29 -29.18
C GLU A 130 -8.72 -28.22 -29.96
N ALA A 131 -10.02 -28.20 -29.64
CA ALA A 131 -11.00 -29.04 -30.31
C ALA A 131 -11.14 -28.69 -31.80
N GLU A 132 -11.16 -27.41 -32.17
CA GLU A 132 -11.20 -26.95 -33.56
C GLU A 132 -9.91 -27.34 -34.30
N GLY A 133 -8.75 -27.15 -33.67
CA GLY A 133 -7.46 -27.55 -34.24
C GLY A 133 -7.36 -29.06 -34.49
N ASP A 134 -7.81 -29.86 -33.54
CA ASP A 134 -7.86 -31.32 -33.67
C ASP A 134 -8.84 -31.76 -34.76
N ALA A 135 -10.02 -31.16 -34.84
CA ALA A 135 -11.00 -31.44 -35.90
C ALA A 135 -10.47 -31.07 -37.29
N LEU A 136 -9.84 -29.90 -37.42
CA LEU A 136 -9.21 -29.46 -38.67
C LEU A 136 -8.08 -30.41 -39.10
N ARG A 137 -7.21 -30.79 -38.15
CA ARG A 137 -6.13 -31.75 -38.39
C ARG A 137 -6.68 -33.12 -38.80
N PHE A 138 -7.74 -33.60 -38.14
CA PHE A 138 -8.39 -34.86 -38.48
C PHE A 138 -9.00 -34.81 -39.89
N ASN A 139 -9.74 -33.76 -40.22
CA ASN A 139 -10.37 -33.59 -41.53
C ASN A 139 -9.33 -33.53 -42.66
N ALA A 140 -8.22 -32.81 -42.45
CA ALA A 140 -7.12 -32.75 -43.40
C ALA A 140 -6.49 -34.15 -43.62
N LEU A 141 -6.27 -34.91 -42.55
CA LEU A 141 -5.74 -36.27 -42.63
C LEU A 141 -6.73 -37.23 -43.32
N PHE A 142 -8.01 -37.12 -43.01
CA PHE A 142 -9.07 -37.94 -43.59
C PHE A 142 -9.22 -37.73 -45.09
N ALA A 143 -9.10 -36.48 -45.56
CA ALA A 143 -9.12 -36.16 -46.99
C ALA A 143 -7.96 -36.82 -47.75
N GLU A 144 -6.75 -36.83 -47.19
CA GLU A 144 -5.59 -37.50 -47.79
C GLU A 144 -5.70 -39.04 -47.70
N TYR A 145 -6.21 -39.55 -46.57
CA TYR A 145 -6.47 -40.97 -46.39
C TYR A 145 -7.44 -41.53 -47.44
N GLN A 146 -8.51 -40.79 -47.77
CA GLN A 146 -9.45 -41.20 -48.83
C GLN A 146 -8.78 -41.31 -50.21
N LYS A 147 -7.79 -40.44 -50.51
CA LYS A 147 -7.04 -40.49 -51.77
C LYS A 147 -6.09 -41.69 -51.82
N ALA A 148 -5.39 -41.98 -50.71
CA ALA A 148 -4.40 -43.04 -50.67
C ALA A 148 -4.30 -43.70 -49.26
N PRO A 149 -5.08 -44.77 -49.01
CA PRO A 149 -5.18 -45.37 -47.67
C PRO A 149 -3.89 -46.06 -47.17
N GLU A 150 -3.24 -46.85 -48.03
CA GLU A 150 -2.05 -47.67 -47.70
C GLU A 150 -0.86 -46.79 -47.26
N VAL A 151 -0.53 -45.76 -48.05
CA VAL A 151 0.60 -44.86 -47.78
C VAL A 151 0.36 -44.01 -46.53
N THR A 152 -0.88 -43.58 -46.30
CA THR A 152 -1.25 -42.74 -45.16
C THR A 152 -1.14 -43.53 -43.85
N ARG A 153 -1.63 -44.79 -43.81
CA ARG A 153 -1.47 -45.69 -42.66
C ARG A 153 0.00 -45.94 -42.34
N ARG A 154 0.79 -46.28 -43.36
CA ARG A 154 2.21 -46.58 -43.17
C ARG A 154 2.98 -45.36 -42.66
N ARG A 155 2.68 -44.16 -43.19
CA ARG A 155 3.26 -42.90 -42.73
C ARG A 155 2.94 -42.62 -41.26
N ILE A 156 1.66 -42.68 -40.87
CA ILE A 156 1.24 -42.44 -39.47
C ILE A 156 1.95 -43.41 -38.52
N TYR A 157 2.06 -44.69 -38.89
CA TYR A 157 2.75 -45.69 -38.09
C TYR A 157 4.23 -45.34 -37.90
N ILE A 158 4.94 -45.02 -38.99
CA ILE A 158 6.36 -44.67 -38.93
C ILE A 158 6.58 -43.38 -38.12
N GLU A 159 5.78 -42.34 -38.34
CA GLU A 159 5.88 -41.08 -37.58
C GLU A 159 5.59 -41.27 -36.08
N THR A 160 4.60 -42.10 -35.75
CA THR A 160 4.26 -42.41 -34.35
C THR A 160 5.38 -43.21 -33.70
N MET A 161 5.90 -44.23 -34.37
CA MET A 161 7.03 -45.03 -33.89
C MET A 161 8.28 -44.16 -33.73
N GLN A 162 8.58 -43.26 -34.67
CA GLN A 162 9.70 -42.34 -34.56
C GLN A 162 9.58 -41.39 -33.36
N ARG A 163 8.36 -40.99 -32.98
CA ARG A 163 8.12 -40.15 -31.80
C ARG A 163 8.25 -40.91 -30.49
N VAL A 164 7.71 -42.13 -30.43
CA VAL A 164 7.63 -42.92 -29.18
C VAL A 164 8.92 -43.70 -28.92
N LEU A 165 9.60 -44.21 -29.96
CA LEU A 165 10.83 -45.03 -29.80
C LEU A 165 11.94 -44.35 -28.98
N PRO A 166 12.21 -43.04 -29.10
CA PRO A 166 13.22 -42.36 -28.27
C PRO A 166 12.87 -42.26 -26.78
N GLU A 167 11.58 -42.29 -26.43
CA GLU A 167 11.11 -42.23 -25.03
C GLU A 167 11.18 -43.60 -24.33
N ILE A 168 11.41 -44.69 -25.09
CA ILE A 168 11.52 -46.04 -24.55
C ILE A 168 12.95 -46.29 -24.09
N THR A 169 13.18 -46.23 -22.76
CA THR A 169 14.49 -46.44 -22.12
C THR A 169 15.03 -47.88 -22.26
N SER A 170 14.16 -48.88 -22.38
CA SER A 170 14.59 -50.28 -22.57
C SER A 170 13.66 -51.03 -23.52
N LYS A 171 14.21 -51.46 -24.65
CA LYS A 171 13.55 -52.35 -25.60
C LYS A 171 14.12 -53.76 -25.42
N VAL A 172 13.36 -54.64 -24.80
CA VAL A 172 13.71 -56.07 -24.69
C VAL A 172 13.08 -56.80 -25.88
N LEU A 173 13.92 -57.24 -26.82
CA LEU A 173 13.51 -58.10 -27.94
C LEU A 173 13.70 -59.55 -27.49
N MET A 174 12.61 -60.30 -27.37
CA MET A 174 12.60 -61.74 -27.10
C MET A 174 12.23 -62.50 -28.38
N ASP A 175 12.93 -63.59 -28.61
CA ASP A 175 12.62 -64.56 -29.67
C ASP A 175 11.60 -65.57 -29.13
N ASP A 176 10.60 -65.95 -29.94
CA ASP A 176 9.48 -66.81 -29.55
C ASP A 176 9.91 -68.25 -29.18
N SER A 177 11.21 -68.57 -29.36
CA SER A 177 11.80 -69.90 -29.19
C SER A 177 12.38 -70.18 -27.79
N VAL A 178 12.38 -69.23 -26.84
CA VAL A 178 13.06 -69.38 -25.53
C VAL A 178 12.07 -69.57 -24.36
N PRO A 179 11.99 -70.77 -23.75
CA PRO A 179 11.15 -71.00 -22.57
C PRO A 179 11.90 -70.61 -21.27
N GLY A 180 11.35 -69.63 -20.56
CA GLY A 180 11.66 -69.36 -19.14
C GLY A 180 12.86 -68.45 -18.89
N LEU A 181 12.60 -67.18 -18.54
CA LEU A 181 13.59 -66.33 -17.89
C LEU A 181 13.43 -66.41 -16.36
N LEU A 182 14.52 -66.71 -15.67
CA LEU A 182 14.64 -66.50 -14.22
C LEU A 182 14.64 -64.99 -13.91
N PRO A 183 13.98 -64.53 -12.84
CA PRO A 183 13.76 -63.12 -12.55
C PRO A 183 14.99 -62.47 -11.90
N LEU A 184 16.13 -62.45 -12.59
CA LEU A 184 17.30 -61.67 -12.17
C LEU A 184 18.03 -61.07 -13.40
N LEU A 185 17.32 -60.25 -14.17
CA LEU A 185 17.94 -59.34 -15.13
C LEU A 185 17.85 -57.91 -14.56
N ASN A 186 18.84 -57.51 -13.75
CA ASN A 186 18.95 -56.13 -13.24
C ASN A 186 19.39 -55.20 -14.38
N LEU A 187 18.42 -54.68 -15.14
CA LEU A 187 18.62 -53.80 -16.30
C LEU A 187 18.91 -52.33 -15.94
N ASN A 188 19.34 -52.02 -14.71
CA ASN A 188 19.53 -50.62 -14.28
C ASN A 188 20.94 -50.36 -13.74
N ARG A 189 21.97 -50.66 -14.54
CA ARG A 189 23.35 -50.32 -14.21
C ARG A 189 23.97 -49.50 -15.34
N GLN A 190 23.62 -48.21 -15.41
CA GLN A 190 24.49 -47.10 -15.85
C GLN A 190 23.67 -45.80 -16.02
N LYS A 191 23.61 -44.99 -14.95
CA LYS A 191 23.69 -43.52 -14.98
C LYS A 191 24.26 -43.03 -13.63
N GLU A 192 25.47 -43.47 -13.33
CA GLU A 192 26.36 -42.74 -12.42
C GLU A 192 27.52 -42.24 -13.26
N GLN A 193 27.88 -40.97 -13.08
CA GLN A 193 28.89 -40.17 -13.79
C GLN A 193 28.35 -39.33 -14.97
N GLN A 194 27.98 -38.07 -14.69
CA GLN A 194 28.95 -36.97 -14.78
C GLN A 194 28.40 -35.72 -14.10
N GLN A 195 29.31 -35.07 -13.36
CA GLN A 195 29.19 -33.75 -12.76
C GLN A 195 29.08 -32.67 -13.83
#